data_AF-A0A2N1NLF1-F1
#
_entry.id   AF-A0A2N1NLF1-F1
#
_cell.length_a   1.000
_cell.length_b   1.000
_cell.length_c   1.000
_cell.angle_alpha   90.00
_cell.angle_beta   90.00
_cell.angle_gamma   90.00
#
_symmetry.space_group_name_H-M   'P 1'
#
loop_
_entity.id
_entity.type
_entity.pdbx_description
1 polymer ?
#
loop_
_entity_poly.entity_id
_entity_poly.type
_entity_poly.pdbx_seq_one_letter_code
_entity_poly.pdbx_strand_id
1 'polypeptide(L)' 'MGVGDTKLSTENTLFKIAEGILSMPEGMNHVLYVIDGRFTEDEISTFNMIRDSIFKSGILDYLTIVRTKFSNFRN' A
#
# COMPACT_ATOMS: atom_id res chain seq x y z
N MET A 1 2.49 3.29 8.93
CA MET A 1 1.21 2.63 9.23
C MET A 1 1.02 1.46 8.26
N GLY A 2 0.35 0.38 8.67
CA GLY A 2 0.01 -0.76 7.79
C GLY A 2 -1.51 -0.91 7.70
N VAL A 3 -2.06 -1.04 6.49
CA VAL A 3 -3.52 -0.99 6.25
C VAL A 3 -4.04 -2.21 5.45
N GLY A 4 -3.18 -3.16 5.08
CA GLY A 4 -3.54 -4.28 4.19
C GLY A 4 -4.24 -5.47 4.88
N ASP A 5 -4.04 -5.70 6.17
CA ASP A 5 -4.51 -6.91 6.88
C ASP A 5 -5.77 -6.65 7.74
N THR A 6 -6.59 -5.69 7.31
CA THR A 6 -7.77 -5.29 8.05
C THR A 6 -9.03 -5.81 7.36
N LYS A 7 -9.94 -6.44 8.11
CA LYS A 7 -11.32 -6.80 7.65
C LYS A 7 -12.21 -5.57 7.40
N LEU A 8 -11.61 -4.44 7.00
CA LEU A 8 -12.28 -3.18 6.76
C LEU A 8 -12.81 -3.17 5.32
N SER A 9 -13.93 -2.47 5.14
CA SER A 9 -14.39 -2.14 3.79
C SER A 9 -13.33 -1.29 3.09
N THR A 10 -13.30 -1.39 1.77
CA THR A 10 -12.49 -0.57 0.87
C THR A 10 -12.48 0.92 1.24
N GLU A 11 -13.65 1.49 1.51
CA GLU A 11 -13.81 2.90 1.89
C GLU A 11 -13.08 3.21 3.21
N ASN A 12 -13.27 2.38 4.24
CA ASN A 12 -12.60 2.56 5.53
C ASN A 12 -11.08 2.42 5.43
N THR A 13 -10.60 1.53 4.56
CA THR A 13 -9.18 1.39 4.24
C THR A 13 -8.63 2.69 3.63
N LEU A 14 -9.32 3.27 2.64
CA LEU A 14 -8.93 4.54 2.03
C LEU A 14 -8.93 5.70 3.05
N PHE A 15 -9.94 5.78 3.91
CA PHE A 15 -10.01 6.79 4.97
C PHE A 15 -8.84 6.67 5.95
N LYS A 16 -8.50 5.46 6.40
CA LYS A 16 -7.36 5.25 7.31
C LYS A 16 -6.02 5.58 6.66
N ILE A 17 -5.86 5.28 5.37
CA ILE A 17 -4.68 5.71 4.63
C ILE A 17 -4.61 7.23 4.65
N ALA A 18 -5.68 7.92 4.25
CA ALA A 18 -5.75 9.39 4.18
C ALA A 18 -5.49 10.05 5.55
N GLU A 19 -6.12 9.55 6.62
CA GLU A 19 -5.86 9.99 8.00
C GLU A 19 -4.38 9.84 8.36
N GLY A 20 -3.80 8.69 8.01
CA GLY A 20 -2.38 8.44 8.20
C GLY A 20 -1.49 9.44 7.48
N ILE A 21 -1.80 9.79 6.23
CA ILE A 21 -1.06 10.82 5.47
C ILE A 21 -1.18 12.18 6.16
N LEU A 22 -2.40 12.59 6.50
CA LEU A 22 -2.68 13.90 7.10
C LEU A 22 -2.05 14.06 8.49
N SER A 23 -1.83 12.95 9.20
CA SER A 23 -1.13 12.95 10.49
C SER A 23 0.39 13.15 10.40
N MET A 24 0.98 13.14 9.20
CA MET A 24 2.41 13.34 8.98
C MET A 24 2.69 14.81 8.59
N PRO A 25 3.13 15.68 9.53
CA PRO A 25 3.29 17.11 9.28
C PRO A 25 4.35 17.44 8.22
N GLU A 26 5.33 16.55 8.04
CA GLU A 26 6.42 16.67 7.06
C GLU A 26 6.05 16.10 5.68
N GLY A 27 4.85 15.51 5.55
CA GLY A 27 4.44 14.78 4.37
C GLY A 27 4.92 13.33 4.35
N MET A 28 4.74 12.68 3.21
CA MET A 28 5.08 11.27 3.01
C MET A 28 6.23 11.14 2.02
N ASN A 29 7.36 10.57 2.48
CA ASN A 29 8.57 10.47 1.68
C ASN A 29 8.68 9.16 0.89
N HIS A 30 7.99 8.10 1.33
CA HIS A 30 8.10 6.78 0.72
C HIS A 30 6.86 5.92 1.02
N VAL A 31 6.35 5.21 0.01
CA VAL A 31 5.28 4.21 0.17
C VAL A 31 5.85 2.81 -0.05
N LEU A 32 5.61 1.90 0.91
CA LEU A 32 5.94 0.49 0.75
C LEU A 32 4.67 -0.29 0.45
N TYR A 33 4.57 -0.85 -0.74
CA TYR A 33 3.51 -1.77 -1.12
C TYR A 33 4.00 -3.21 -0.95
N VAL A 34 3.53 -3.88 0.10
CA VAL A 34 4.04 -5.20 0.51
C VAL A 34 3.14 -6.30 -0.04
N ILE A 35 3.71 -7.28 -0.74
CA ILE A 35 3.01 -8.46 -1.27
C ILE A 35 3.60 -9.76 -0.75
N ASP A 36 2.77 -10.79 -0.69
CA ASP A 36 3.16 -12.14 -0.34
C ASP A 36 3.39 -12.99 -1.60
N GLY A 37 4.65 -13.09 -2.05
CA GLY A 37 4.96 -13.86 -3.26
C GLY A 37 4.61 -13.12 -4.56
N ARG A 38 3.88 -13.76 -5.48
CA ARG A 38 3.50 -13.17 -6.77
C ARG A 38 2.21 -12.38 -6.58
N PHE A 39 2.07 -11.27 -7.30
CA PHE A 39 0.81 -10.54 -7.36
C PHE A 39 -0.36 -11.46 -7.76
N THR A 40 -1.41 -11.40 -6.96
CA THR A 40 -2.74 -11.90 -7.31
C THR A 40 -3.53 -10.82 -8.04
N GLU A 41 -4.59 -11.22 -8.76
CA GLU A 41 -5.48 -10.26 -9.43
C GLU A 41 -6.14 -9.30 -8.42
N ASP A 42 -6.48 -9.80 -7.23
CA ASP A 42 -7.08 -9.01 -6.16
C ASP A 42 -6.11 -7.95 -5.61
N GLU A 43 -4.83 -8.31 -5.43
CA GLU A 43 -3.79 -7.36 -5.02
C GLU A 43 -3.57 -6.29 -6.09
N ILE A 44 -3.54 -6.68 -7.37
CA ILE A 44 -3.42 -5.72 -8.49
C ILE A 44 -4.61 -4.76 -8.52
N SER A 45 -5.83 -5.28 -8.36
CA SER A 45 -7.06 -4.49 -8.31
C SER A 45 -7.03 -3.50 -7.15
N THR A 46 -6.65 -3.98 -5.96
CA THR A 46 -6.50 -3.15 -4.75
C THR A 46 -5.45 -2.06 -4.94
N PHE A 47 -4.29 -2.40 -5.51
CA PHE A 47 -3.24 -1.45 -5.82
C PHE A 47 -3.72 -0.37 -6.78
N ASN A 48 -4.37 -0.74 -7.89
CA ASN A 48 -4.90 0.20 -8.87
C ASN A 48 -5.93 1.13 -8.25
N MET A 49 -6.81 0.62 -7.40
CA MET A 49 -7.80 1.44 -6.72
C MET A 49 -7.19 2.43 -5.74
N ILE A 50 -6.19 2.01 -4.94
CA ILE A 50 -5.47 2.92 -4.02
C ILE A 50 -4.69 3.96 -4.84
N ARG A 51 -4.04 3.52 -5.93
CA ARG A 51 -3.37 4.39 -6.90
C ARG A 51 -4.33 5.49 -7.36
N ASP A 52 -5.47 5.10 -7.92
CA ASP A 52 -6.38 6.05 -8.57
C ASP A 52 -7.11 6.95 -7.57
N SER A 53 -7.30 6.50 -6.32
CA SER A 53 -8.06 7.23 -5.29
C SER A 53 -7.21 8.15 -4.40
N ILE A 54 -6.05 7.68 -3.95
CA ILE A 54 -5.21 8.38 -2.96
C ILE A 54 -3.98 8.97 -3.64
N PHE A 55 -3.43 8.23 -4.59
CA PHE A 55 -2.07 8.37 -5.05
C PHE A 55 -2.04 8.95 -6.46
N LYS A 56 -2.16 10.28 -6.56
CA LYS A 56 -1.89 10.98 -7.82
C LYS A 56 -0.50 10.64 -8.35
N SER A 57 -0.31 10.70 -9.67
CA SER A 57 0.86 10.14 -10.39
C SER A 57 2.23 10.35 -9.72
N GLY A 58 2.48 11.49 -9.08
CA GLY A 58 3.78 11.80 -8.47
C GLY A 58 4.20 10.94 -7.27
N ILE A 59 3.28 10.23 -6.59
CA ILE A 59 3.67 9.35 -5.47
C ILE A 59 4.20 8.00 -5.95
N LEU A 60 3.91 7.62 -7.19
CA LEU A 60 4.46 6.38 -7.78
C LEU A 60 5.99 6.44 -7.88
N ASP A 61 6.55 7.64 -7.99
CA ASP A 61 8.00 7.87 -8.01
C ASP A 61 8.65 7.54 -6.66
N TYR A 62 7.87 7.48 -5.57
CA TYR A 62 8.30 7.18 -4.21
C TYR A 62 7.72 5.85 -3.70
N LEU A 63 7.21 5.01 -4.60
CA LEU A 63 6.61 3.73 -4.25
C LEU A 63 7.61 2.57 -4.48
N THR A 64 7.84 1.77 -3.44
CA THR A 64 8.59 0.51 -3.54
C THR A 64 7.66 -0.67 -3.34
N ILE A 65 7.70 -1.62 -4.27
CA ILE A 65 7.07 -2.92 -4.11
C ILE A 65 8.01 -3.83 -3.32
N VAL A 66 7.56 -4.26 -2.15
CA VAL A 66 8.30 -5.18 -1.28
C VAL A 66 7.65 -6.55 -1.39
N ARG A 67 8.33 -7.47 -2.08
CA ARG A 67 7.92 -8.87 -2.12
C ARG A 67 8.43 -9.58 -0.88
N THR A 68 7.56 -10.36 -0.24
CA THR A 68 7.88 -11.12 0.99
C THR A 68 7.59 -12.62 0.81
N LYS A 69 7.91 -13.40 1.85
CA LYS A 69 7.81 -14.88 1.93
C LYS A 69 8.44 -15.62 0.76
N PHE A 70 9.65 -15.19 0.40
CA PHE A 70 10.49 -15.99 -0.47
C PHE A 70 10.78 -17.34 0.20
N SER A 71 10.31 -18.42 -0.41
CA SER A 71 10.46 -19.79 0.11
C SER A 71 11.92 -20.16 0.44
N ASN A 72 12.86 -19.49 -0.21
CA ASN A 72 14.30 -19.74 -0.11
C ASN A 72 15.04 -18.71 0.77
N PHE A 73 14.34 -17.75 1.37
CA PHE A 73 14.93 -16.78 2.28
C PHE A 73 14.82 -17.33 3.71
N ARG A 74 15.94 -17.85 4.23
CA ARG A 74 16.07 -18.32 5.61
C ARG A 74 16.51 -17.16 6.52
N ASN A 75 16.06 -17.21 7.77
CA ASN A 75 16.47 -16.31 8.85
C ASN A 75 17.98 -16.35 9.10
#